data_AF-A0A931SIN6-F1
#
_entry.id   AF-A0A931SIN6-F1
#
_cell.length_a   1.000
_cell.length_b   1.000
_cell.length_c   1.000
_cell.angle_alpha   90.00
_cell.angle_beta   90.00
_cell.angle_gamma   90.00
#
_symmetry.space_group_name_H-M   'P 1'
#
loop_
_entity.id
_entity.type
_entity.pdbx_description
1 polymer ?
#
loop_
_entity_poly.entity_id
_entity_poly.type
_entity_poly.pdbx_seq_one_letter_code
_entity_poly.pdbx_strand_id
1 'polypeptide(L)'
;MKWFRLLVFVASALTLTAGWLLAQAAQAPATTVTGTLVDGTCYMMNAANTGDKHGPMEGCGKMCLSKGAPAAVLSADKTLHPIMAFSASFADIVGQTVRVTGPAQGASILAKKVEVNRAGRWEEVKLLSMK
;
A
#
# COMPACT_ATOMS: atom_id res chain seq x y z
N MET A 1 51.71 -23.41 -9.21
CA MET A 1 50.35 -24.00 -9.27
C MET A 1 49.47 -23.73 -8.03
N LYS A 2 50.00 -23.66 -6.80
CA LYS A 2 49.19 -23.36 -5.59
C LYS A 2 48.68 -21.91 -5.50
N TRP A 3 49.45 -20.94 -6.01
CA TRP A 3 49.07 -19.52 -5.97
C TRP A 3 48.00 -19.12 -7.00
N PHE A 4 47.93 -19.84 -8.12
CA PHE A 4 46.91 -19.63 -9.16
C PHE A 4 45.51 -20.06 -8.66
N ARG A 5 45.45 -21.08 -7.80
CA ARG A 5 44.20 -21.50 -7.13
C ARG A 5 43.73 -20.46 -6.11
N LEU A 6 44.65 -19.85 -5.36
CA LEU A 6 44.30 -18.81 -4.38
C LEU A 6 43.73 -17.55 -5.04
N LEU A 7 44.28 -17.13 -6.18
CA LEU A 7 43.80 -15.97 -6.95
C LEU A 7 42.39 -16.18 -7.52
N VAL A 8 42.06 -17.40 -7.96
CA VAL A 8 40.72 -17.74 -8.47
C VAL A 8 39.68 -17.76 -7.34
N PHE A 9 40.03 -18.21 -6.14
CA PHE A 9 39.11 -18.18 -4.99
C PHE A 9 38.82 -16.76 -4.49
N VAL A 10 39.83 -15.86 -4.49
CA VAL A 10 39.63 -14.45 -4.12
C VAL A 10 38.78 -13.72 -5.15
N ALA A 11 39.01 -13.95 -6.45
CA ALA A 11 38.21 -13.35 -7.52
C ALA A 11 36.73 -13.78 -7.49
N SER A 12 36.43 -15.03 -7.16
CA SER A 12 35.06 -15.55 -7.04
C SER A 12 34.33 -15.04 -5.78
N ALA A 13 35.05 -14.76 -4.69
CA ALA A 13 34.44 -14.16 -3.50
C ALA A 13 34.05 -12.69 -3.71
N LEU A 14 34.78 -11.95 -4.55
CA LEU A 14 34.51 -10.56 -4.89
C LEU A 14 33.31 -10.38 -5.85
N THR A 15 33.02 -11.34 -6.71
CA THR A 15 31.84 -11.27 -7.61
C THR A 15 30.53 -11.61 -6.90
N LEU A 16 30.57 -12.51 -5.92
CA LEU A 16 29.40 -12.88 -5.11
C LEU A 16 28.90 -11.73 -4.23
N THR A 17 29.80 -10.92 -3.67
CA THR A 17 29.42 -9.78 -2.81
C THR A 17 28.85 -8.60 -3.62
N ALA A 18 29.37 -8.36 -4.82
CA ALA A 18 28.85 -7.32 -5.72
C ALA A 18 27.41 -7.62 -6.20
N GLY A 19 27.08 -8.90 -6.44
CA GLY A 19 25.72 -9.31 -6.83
C GLY A 19 24.67 -9.08 -5.73
N TRP A 20 25.04 -9.25 -4.46
CA TRP A 20 24.14 -9.04 -3.32
C TRP A 20 23.82 -7.57 -3.05
N LEU A 21 24.77 -6.66 -3.31
CA LEU A 21 24.56 -5.22 -3.15
C LEU A 21 23.64 -4.65 -4.24
N LEU A 22 23.75 -5.13 -5.48
CA LEU A 22 22.87 -4.72 -6.58
C LEU A 22 21.43 -5.23 -6.40
N ALA A 23 21.25 -6.42 -5.79
CA ALA A 23 19.92 -6.97 -5.53
C ALA A 23 19.13 -6.16 -4.48
N GLN A 24 19.80 -5.57 -3.48
CA GLN A 24 19.14 -4.73 -2.46
C GLN A 24 18.74 -3.36 -3.01
N ALA A 25 19.49 -2.82 -3.98
CA ALA A 25 19.18 -1.54 -4.61
C ALA A 25 17.97 -1.60 -5.58
N ALA A 26 17.55 -2.80 -6.00
CA ALA A 26 16.43 -2.99 -6.93
C ALA A 26 15.04 -2.88 -6.26
N GLN A 27 14.97 -2.88 -4.93
CA GLN A 27 13.72 -2.64 -4.21
C GLN A 27 13.44 -1.13 -4.17
N ALA A 28 12.43 -0.68 -4.91
CA ALA A 28 11.94 0.70 -4.78
C ALA A 28 11.64 1.01 -3.30
N PRO A 29 12.09 2.16 -2.76
CA PRO A 29 11.86 2.51 -1.36
C PRO A 29 10.36 2.53 -1.08
N ALA A 30 9.95 1.90 0.02
CA ALA A 30 8.56 1.87 0.42
C ALA A 30 8.05 3.31 0.67
N THR A 31 6.95 3.66 0.03
CA THR A 31 6.26 4.94 0.22
C THR A 31 5.17 4.75 1.27
N THR A 32 4.99 5.74 2.15
CA THR A 32 3.86 5.78 3.08
C THR A 32 2.94 6.94 2.72
N VAL A 33 1.68 6.64 2.41
CA VAL A 33 0.62 7.62 2.14
C VAL A 33 -0.35 7.63 3.32
N THR A 34 -0.69 8.82 3.83
CA THR A 34 -1.63 8.99 4.96
C THR A 34 -2.80 9.87 4.53
N GLY A 35 -4.01 9.53 4.96
CA GLY A 35 -5.21 10.28 4.62
C GLY A 35 -6.50 9.55 4.98
N THR A 36 -7.62 10.02 4.45
CA THR A 36 -8.93 9.38 4.64
C THR A 36 -9.09 8.22 3.67
N LEU A 37 -9.47 7.05 4.17
CA LEU A 37 -9.82 5.91 3.32
C LEU A 37 -11.19 6.13 2.66
N VAL A 38 -11.28 6.00 1.35
CA VAL A 38 -12.52 6.23 0.59
C VAL A 38 -12.83 5.08 -0.35
N ASP A 39 -14.10 4.97 -0.74
CA ASP A 39 -14.47 4.33 -1.99
C ASP A 39 -13.99 5.21 -3.16
N GLY A 40 -13.03 4.73 -3.92
CA GLY A 40 -12.40 5.49 -5.00
C GLY A 40 -13.37 5.84 -6.13
N THR A 41 -14.29 4.93 -6.48
CA THR A 41 -15.26 5.15 -7.56
C THR A 41 -16.26 6.24 -7.18
N CYS A 42 -16.88 6.13 -6.01
CA CYS A 42 -17.88 7.08 -5.52
C CYS A 42 -17.26 8.45 -5.24
N TYR A 43 -16.02 8.51 -4.75
CA TYR A 43 -15.30 9.77 -4.60
C TYR A 43 -15.04 10.45 -5.95
N MET A 44 -14.60 9.70 -6.97
CA MET A 44 -14.39 10.25 -8.32
C MET A 44 -15.68 10.74 -8.98
N MET A 45 -16.81 10.12 -8.68
CA MET A 45 -18.13 10.58 -9.15
C MET A 45 -18.60 11.82 -8.41
N ASN A 46 -18.29 11.94 -7.12
CA ASN A 46 -18.63 13.09 -6.29
C ASN A 46 -17.67 13.20 -5.10
N ALA A 47 -16.87 14.26 -5.07
CA ALA A 47 -15.84 14.48 -4.07
C ALA A 47 -16.37 14.67 -2.63
N ALA A 48 -17.68 14.81 -2.42
CA ALA A 48 -18.30 14.79 -1.09
C ALA A 48 -18.36 13.38 -0.46
N ASN A 49 -18.17 12.32 -1.26
CA ASN A 49 -18.22 10.92 -0.83
C ASN A 49 -16.88 10.49 -0.21
N THR A 50 -16.60 10.96 1.01
CA THR A 50 -15.34 10.68 1.72
C THR A 50 -15.47 9.72 2.89
N GLY A 51 -16.66 9.16 3.13
CA GLY A 51 -16.94 8.31 4.28
C GLY A 51 -17.87 7.15 3.93
N ASP A 52 -18.40 6.47 4.95
CA ASP A 52 -19.32 5.35 4.72
C ASP A 52 -20.69 5.79 4.18
N LYS A 53 -21.11 7.01 4.52
CA LYS A 53 -22.36 7.61 4.07
C LYS A 53 -22.17 8.35 2.75
N HIS A 54 -22.96 8.00 1.74
CA HIS A 54 -23.03 8.74 0.48
C HIS A 54 -24.45 9.32 0.30
N GLY A 55 -24.57 10.64 0.39
CA GLY A 55 -25.87 11.31 0.39
C GLY A 55 -26.76 10.83 1.55
N PRO A 56 -28.00 10.35 1.30
CA PRO A 56 -28.88 9.85 2.35
C PRO A 56 -28.60 8.40 2.76
N MET A 57 -27.73 7.66 2.06
CA MET A 57 -27.51 6.23 2.28
C MET A 57 -26.36 5.97 3.24
N GLU A 58 -26.67 5.49 4.45
CA GLU A 58 -25.69 4.95 5.40
C GLU A 58 -25.12 3.60 4.89
N GLY A 59 -23.85 3.30 5.19
CA GLY A 59 -23.23 2.03 4.81
C GLY A 59 -22.90 1.87 3.32
N CYS A 60 -23.05 2.93 2.52
CA CYS A 60 -22.87 2.90 1.08
C CYS A 60 -21.41 2.60 0.70
N GLY A 61 -20.46 3.30 1.31
CA GLY A 61 -19.02 3.09 1.07
C GLY A 61 -18.58 1.68 1.45
N LYS A 62 -18.98 1.20 2.64
CA LYS A 62 -18.71 -0.16 3.11
C LYS A 62 -19.27 -1.20 2.15
N MET A 63 -20.51 -1.02 1.70
CA MET A 63 -21.15 -1.92 0.74
C MET A 63 -20.37 -1.98 -0.58
N CYS A 64 -19.96 -0.85 -1.13
CA CYS A 64 -19.23 -0.82 -2.40
C CYS A 64 -17.85 -1.46 -2.28
N LEU A 65 -17.09 -1.15 -1.22
CA LEU A 65 -15.79 -1.79 -0.96
C LEU A 65 -15.92 -3.31 -0.75
N SER A 66 -16.98 -3.75 -0.05
CA SER A 66 -17.29 -5.17 0.15
C SER A 66 -17.56 -5.88 -1.18
N LYS A 67 -18.12 -5.18 -2.16
CA LYS A 67 -18.39 -5.68 -3.52
C LYS A 67 -17.22 -5.53 -4.49
N GLY A 68 -16.07 -5.01 -4.04
CA GLY A 68 -14.87 -4.91 -4.85
C GLY A 68 -14.65 -3.55 -5.51
N ALA A 69 -15.42 -2.52 -5.18
CA ALA A 69 -15.08 -1.15 -5.61
C ALA A 69 -13.67 -0.78 -5.10
N PRO A 70 -12.81 -0.12 -5.91
CA PRO A 70 -11.45 0.18 -5.49
C PRO A 70 -11.40 1.06 -4.23
N ALA A 71 -10.57 0.67 -3.26
CA ALA A 71 -10.25 1.54 -2.13
C ALA A 71 -9.13 2.52 -2.51
N ALA A 72 -9.18 3.72 -1.93
CA ALA A 72 -8.14 4.73 -2.12
C ALA A 72 -7.88 5.52 -0.82
N VAL A 73 -6.68 6.07 -0.69
CA VAL A 73 -6.38 7.09 0.33
C VAL A 73 -6.54 8.47 -0.30
N LEU A 74 -7.40 9.30 0.27
CA LEU A 74 -7.46 10.73 -0.01
C LEU A 74 -6.53 11.47 0.95
N SER A 75 -5.37 11.89 0.47
CA SER A 75 -4.37 12.61 1.27
C SER A 75 -4.81 14.05 1.58
N ALA A 76 -4.10 14.69 2.50
CA ALA A 76 -4.42 16.05 2.97
C ALA A 76 -4.39 17.10 1.84
N ASP A 77 -3.54 16.90 0.84
CA ASP A 77 -3.42 17.70 -0.38
C ASP A 77 -4.50 17.39 -1.43
N LYS A 78 -5.49 16.55 -1.11
CA LYS A 78 -6.58 16.09 -1.98
C LYS A 78 -6.12 15.21 -3.15
N THR A 79 -4.92 14.66 -3.10
CA THR A 79 -4.49 13.61 -4.04
C THR A 79 -5.18 12.29 -3.69
N LEU A 80 -5.71 11.61 -4.71
CA LEU A 80 -6.29 10.27 -4.56
C LEU A 80 -5.25 9.21 -4.88
N HIS A 81 -5.02 8.30 -3.93
CA HIS A 81 -4.05 7.22 -4.06
C HIS A 81 -4.75 5.86 -4.05
N PRO A 82 -5.01 5.24 -5.21
CA PRO A 82 -5.59 3.91 -5.29
C PRO A 82 -4.73 2.88 -4.55
N ILE A 83 -5.38 2.02 -3.75
CA ILE A 83 -4.70 0.98 -2.98
C ILE A 83 -4.82 -0.33 -3.74
N MET A 84 -3.69 -0.88 -4.17
CA MET A 84 -3.63 -2.20 -4.79
C MET A 84 -3.67 -3.27 -3.70
N ALA A 85 -4.88 -3.64 -3.29
CA ALA A 85 -5.19 -4.75 -2.38
C ALA A 85 -6.68 -5.11 -2.52
N PHE A 86 -7.11 -6.21 -1.90
CA PHE A 86 -8.53 -6.58 -1.88
C PHE A 86 -9.37 -5.53 -1.15
N SER A 87 -10.27 -4.87 -1.88
CA SER A 87 -11.12 -3.79 -1.36
C SER A 87 -11.91 -4.17 -0.11
N ALA A 88 -12.37 -5.42 -0.03
CA ALA A 88 -13.12 -5.92 1.12
C ALA A 88 -12.32 -5.87 2.43
N SER A 89 -10.98 -5.80 2.38
CA SER A 89 -10.13 -5.59 3.57
C SER A 89 -10.37 -4.24 4.26
N PHE A 90 -10.99 -3.29 3.55
CA PHE A 90 -11.13 -1.90 3.96
C PHE A 90 -12.57 -1.51 4.28
N ALA A 91 -13.53 -2.42 4.05
CA ALA A 91 -14.95 -2.12 4.12
C ALA A 91 -15.39 -1.60 5.51
N ASP A 92 -14.85 -2.16 6.59
CA ASP A 92 -15.18 -1.75 7.97
C ASP A 92 -14.47 -0.48 8.44
N ILE A 93 -13.56 0.07 7.63
CA ILE A 93 -12.75 1.22 8.01
C ILE A 93 -12.84 2.40 7.02
N VAL A 94 -13.77 2.34 6.06
CA VAL A 94 -14.06 3.46 5.16
C VAL A 94 -14.40 4.73 5.95
N GLY A 95 -13.90 5.88 5.49
CA GLY A 95 -14.02 7.17 6.16
C GLY A 95 -13.05 7.40 7.31
N GLN A 96 -12.32 6.37 7.76
CA GLN A 96 -11.32 6.53 8.82
C GLN A 96 -9.98 7.01 8.24
N THR A 97 -9.16 7.62 9.09
CA THR A 97 -7.79 7.98 8.72
C THR A 97 -6.93 6.73 8.72
N VAL A 98 -6.24 6.49 7.61
CA VAL A 98 -5.33 5.36 7.42
C VAL A 98 -3.96 5.84 6.98
N ARG A 99 -2.96 5.00 7.18
CA ARG A 99 -1.70 5.06 6.44
C ARG A 99 -1.44 3.75 5.73
N VAL A 100 -0.99 3.84 4.49
CA VAL A 100 -0.68 2.69 3.63
C VAL A 100 0.79 2.76 3.27
N THR A 101 1.52 1.67 3.50
CA THR A 101 2.95 1.57 3.21
C THR A 101 3.20 0.47 2.19
N GLY A 102 3.99 0.79 1.17
CA GLY A 102 4.44 -0.16 0.16
C GLY A 102 5.04 0.53 -1.07
N PRO A 103 5.46 -0.24 -2.09
CA PRO A 103 5.96 0.35 -3.32
C PRO A 103 4.82 1.07 -4.04
N ALA A 104 5.14 2.25 -4.59
CA ALA A 104 4.21 3.06 -5.37
C ALA A 104 4.57 3.02 -6.87
N GLN A 105 3.55 3.13 -7.71
CA GLN A 105 3.70 3.33 -9.16
C GLN A 105 2.71 4.42 -9.58
N GLY A 106 3.26 5.60 -9.92
CA GLY A 106 2.43 6.80 -10.05
C GLY A 106 1.73 7.13 -8.73
N ALA A 107 0.42 7.41 -8.78
CA ALA A 107 -0.38 7.68 -7.59
C ALA A 107 -0.80 6.41 -6.82
N SER A 108 -0.71 5.24 -7.45
CA SER A 108 -1.17 3.98 -6.87
C SER A 108 -0.13 3.36 -5.94
N ILE A 109 -0.60 2.72 -4.86
CA ILE A 109 0.26 2.08 -3.85
C ILE A 109 -0.09 0.60 -3.70
N LEU A 110 0.91 -0.28 -3.80
CA LEU A 110 0.75 -1.70 -3.45
C LEU A 110 0.85 -1.86 -1.94
N ALA A 111 -0.28 -2.12 -1.29
CA ALA A 111 -0.30 -2.23 0.17
C ALA A 111 0.54 -3.43 0.65
N LYS A 112 1.61 -3.14 1.38
CA LYS A 112 2.37 -4.13 2.17
C LYS A 112 1.98 -4.07 3.64
N LYS A 113 1.63 -2.89 4.12
CA LYS A 113 1.10 -2.64 5.46
C LYS A 113 0.02 -1.56 5.37
N VAL A 114 -1.07 -1.74 6.10
CA VAL A 114 -2.11 -0.72 6.27
C VAL A 114 -2.39 -0.58 7.74
N GLU A 115 -2.47 0.65 8.22
CA GLU A 115 -2.81 0.96 9.60
C GLU A 115 -3.93 1.98 9.64
N VAL A 116 -4.87 1.79 10.56
CA VAL A 116 -5.98 2.71 10.82
C VAL A 116 -5.71 3.47 12.13
N ASN A 117 -6.01 4.77 12.14
CA ASN A 117 -5.91 5.58 13.33
C ASN A 117 -7.18 5.45 14.17
N ARG A 118 -7.06 4.93 15.39
CA ARG A 118 -8.11 4.90 16.40
C ARG A 118 -7.71 5.76 17.58
N ALA A 119 -8.23 6.98 17.62
CA ALA A 119 -7.99 7.94 18.71
C ALA A 119 -6.49 8.12 19.04
N GLY A 120 -5.68 8.31 17.99
CA GLY A 120 -4.23 8.54 18.12
C GLY A 120 -3.38 7.27 18.14
N ARG A 121 -3.99 6.08 18.21
CA ARG A 121 -3.27 4.80 18.09
C ARG A 121 -3.36 4.26 16.67
N TRP A 122 -2.26 3.72 16.17
CA TRP A 122 -2.21 3.06 14.87
C TRP A 122 -2.36 1.56 15.07
N GLU A 123 -3.40 1.00 14.45
CA GLU A 123 -3.71 -0.43 14.50
C GLU A 123 -3.57 -1.02 13.10
N GLU A 124 -2.84 -2.13 12.98
CA GLU A 124 -2.65 -2.79 11.69
C GLU A 124 -3.94 -3.46 11.21
N VAL A 125 -4.25 -3.25 9.93
CA VAL A 125 -5.43 -3.80 9.26
C VAL A 125 -5.03 -5.13 8.63
N LYS A 126 -5.80 -6.18 8.93
CA LYS A 126 -5.62 -7.48 8.30
C LYS A 126 -6.03 -7.42 6.84
N LEU A 127 -5.06 -7.47 5.93
CA LEU A 127 -5.31 -7.57 4.50
C LEU A 127 -5.76 -8.98 4.14
N LEU A 128 -6.80 -9.06 3.31
CA LEU A 128 -7.15 -10.30 2.64
C LEU A 128 -6.08 -10.62 1.58
N SER A 129 -5.86 -11.89 1.31
CA SER A 129 -4.92 -12.38 0.30
C SER A 129 -5.61 -13.40 -0.59
N MET A 130 -5.15 -13.55 -1.84
CA MET A 130 -5.52 -14.72 -2.65
C MET A 130 -5.02 -15.96 -1.91
N LYS A 131 -5.91 -16.92 -1.66
CA LYS A 131 -5.49 -18.28 -1.34
C LYS A 131 -5.09 -18.99 -2.62
#